data_AF-A0A4U8U1Z1-F1
#
_entry.id   AF-A0A4U8U1Z1-F1
#
_cell.length_a   1.000
_cell.length_b   1.000
_cell.length_c   1.000
_cell.angle_alpha   90.00
_cell.angle_beta   90.00
_cell.angle_gamma   90.00
#
_symmetry.space_group_name_H-M   'P 1'
#
loop_
_entity.id
_entity.type
_entity.pdbx_description
1 polymer ?
#
loop_
_entity_poly.entity_id
_entity_poly.type
_entity_poly.pdbx_seq_one_letter_code
_entity_poly.pdbx_strand_id
1 'polypeptide(L)'
;AFTNKEFQVGAYSNESIKASIGATTSDKIGQVRIMTGGLITASGTVSTVFKNVDGVNDVKLQSVKISTSVGTGIGVLAEVINKNSDKTGIRAVANVISTSDEAVKSGTMSKIIINGITLGDINDIKAGDSDGRLVQAFNAVTNQTGVEAYTD
;
A
#
# COMPACT_ATOMS: atom_id res chain seq x y z
N ALA A 1 21.56 -24.06 -21.58
CA ALA A 1 21.99 -23.70 -20.22
C ALA A 1 23.49 -23.92 -20.10
N PHE A 2 24.24 -22.91 -19.64
CA PHE A 2 25.67 -23.00 -19.40
C PHE A 2 25.90 -23.22 -17.91
N THR A 3 25.62 -24.43 -17.42
CA THR A 3 25.66 -24.77 -15.99
C THR A 3 26.64 -25.91 -15.77
N ASN A 4 27.42 -25.84 -14.71
CA ASN A 4 28.44 -26.82 -14.32
C ASN A 4 29.39 -27.15 -15.49
N LYS A 5 29.83 -26.12 -16.22
CA LYS A 5 30.85 -26.27 -17.25
C LYS A 5 32.21 -26.27 -16.59
N GLU A 6 33.06 -27.22 -16.97
CA GLU A 6 34.41 -27.35 -16.42
C GLU A 6 35.42 -27.14 -17.54
N PHE A 7 36.44 -26.34 -17.26
CA PHE A 7 37.52 -26.01 -18.17
C PHE A 7 38.83 -26.40 -17.51
N GLN A 8 39.44 -27.50 -17.97
CA GLN A 8 40.75 -27.94 -17.50
C GLN A 8 41.81 -26.89 -17.86
N VAL A 9 42.53 -26.40 -16.86
CA VAL A 9 43.55 -25.35 -17.00
C VAL A 9 44.92 -25.75 -16.47
N GLY A 10 45.01 -26.88 -15.76
CA GLY A 10 46.27 -27.40 -15.23
C GLY A 10 46.74 -28.69 -15.91
N ALA A 11 47.94 -29.13 -15.54
CA ALA A 11 48.59 -30.32 -16.09
C ALA A 11 48.10 -31.63 -15.45
N TYR A 12 47.45 -31.55 -14.28
CA TYR A 12 46.97 -32.71 -13.52
C TYR A 12 45.44 -32.78 -13.49
N SER A 13 44.90 -33.99 -13.31
CA SER A 13 43.46 -34.22 -13.23
C SER A 13 42.79 -33.35 -12.15
N ASN A 14 41.61 -32.81 -12.46
CA ASN A 14 40.78 -31.95 -11.60
C ASN A 14 41.31 -30.52 -11.37
N GLU A 15 42.33 -30.09 -12.11
CA GLU A 15 42.74 -28.67 -12.17
C GLU A 15 41.88 -27.92 -13.19
N SER A 16 40.62 -27.65 -12.83
CA SER A 16 39.61 -27.06 -13.70
C SER A 16 38.94 -25.81 -13.12
N ILE A 17 38.64 -24.84 -13.99
CA ILE A 17 37.73 -23.73 -13.67
C ILE A 17 36.30 -24.20 -13.91
N LYS A 18 35.44 -24.06 -12.91
CA LYS A 18 34.00 -24.33 -13.04
C LYS A 18 33.25 -23.03 -13.31
N ALA A 19 32.39 -23.03 -14.31
CA ALA A 19 31.58 -21.89 -14.68
C ALA A 19 30.10 -22.29 -14.83
N SER A 20 29.24 -21.49 -14.21
CA SER A 20 27.79 -21.57 -14.32
C SER A 20 27.25 -20.17 -14.60
N ILE A 21 26.60 -19.99 -15.75
CA ILE A 21 25.93 -18.74 -16.15
C ILE A 21 24.43 -18.98 -15.99
N GLY A 22 23.77 -18.14 -15.18
CA GLY A 22 22.33 -18.16 -14.96
C GLY A 22 21.54 -17.84 -16.24
N ALA A 23 20.27 -18.24 -16.28
CA ALA A 23 19.40 -17.91 -17.41
C ALA A 23 19.08 -16.41 -17.44
N THR A 24 19.26 -15.78 -18.60
CA THR A 24 19.00 -14.35 -18.84
C THR A 24 17.82 -14.12 -19.78
N THR A 25 17.02 -15.15 -20.04
CA THR A 25 15.80 -15.04 -20.85
C THR A 25 14.75 -14.21 -20.11
N SER A 26 13.93 -13.50 -20.87
CA SER A 26 12.95 -12.54 -20.34
C SER A 26 11.94 -13.16 -19.38
N ASP A 27 11.63 -14.45 -19.52
CA ASP A 27 10.73 -15.21 -18.64
C ASP A 27 11.36 -15.60 -17.28
N LYS A 28 12.69 -15.46 -17.13
CA LYS A 28 13.43 -15.80 -15.92
C LYS A 28 13.92 -14.60 -15.13
N ILE A 29 14.00 -13.43 -15.75
CA ILE A 29 14.46 -12.18 -15.12
C ILE A 29 13.27 -11.28 -14.76
N GLY A 30 13.52 -10.26 -13.92
CA GLY A 30 12.52 -9.23 -13.61
C GLY A 30 11.36 -9.67 -12.72
N GLN A 31 11.48 -10.81 -12.03
CA GLN A 31 10.46 -11.29 -11.11
C GLN A 31 10.32 -10.33 -9.91
N VAL A 32 9.09 -9.95 -9.60
CA VAL A 32 8.75 -9.16 -8.41
C VAL A 32 7.68 -9.89 -7.60
N ARG A 33 7.73 -9.76 -6.28
CA ARG A 33 6.68 -10.25 -5.40
C ARG A 33 5.78 -9.10 -4.99
N ILE A 34 4.49 -9.23 -5.27
CA ILE A 34 3.47 -8.25 -4.91
C ILE A 34 2.54 -8.90 -3.89
N MET A 35 2.20 -8.17 -2.83
CA MET A 35 1.28 -8.61 -1.79
C MET A 35 0.35 -7.46 -1.40
N THR A 36 -0.93 -7.77 -1.28
CA THR A 36 -1.96 -6.85 -0.81
C THR A 36 -2.66 -7.50 0.38
N GLY A 37 -2.76 -6.78 1.49
CA GLY A 37 -3.48 -7.24 2.68
C GLY A 37 -5.00 -7.07 2.54
N GLY A 38 -5.73 -7.51 3.57
CA GLY A 38 -7.17 -7.24 3.68
C GLY A 38 -7.47 -5.77 4.00
N LEU A 39 -8.75 -5.40 3.90
CA LEU A 39 -9.23 -4.07 4.25
C LEU A 39 -8.98 -3.77 5.74
N ILE A 40 -8.39 -2.63 6.03
CA ILE A 40 -8.13 -2.18 7.41
C ILE A 40 -9.32 -1.36 7.87
N THR A 41 -10.04 -1.87 8.88
CA THR A 41 -11.24 -1.22 9.44
C THR A 41 -11.03 -0.71 10.87
N ALA A 42 -9.97 -1.15 11.55
CA ALA A 42 -9.68 -0.80 12.93
C ALA A 42 -8.50 0.19 13.02
N SER A 43 -8.60 1.12 13.98
CA SER A 43 -7.51 1.99 14.40
C SER A 43 -6.61 1.28 15.43
N GLY A 44 -5.38 1.76 15.57
CA GLY A 44 -4.43 1.19 16.53
C GLY A 44 -2.98 1.53 16.23
N THR A 45 -2.08 1.18 17.14
CA THR A 45 -0.63 1.34 16.90
C THR A 45 -0.07 0.03 16.39
N VAL A 46 0.59 0.08 15.23
CA VAL A 46 1.20 -1.08 14.57
C VAL A 46 2.72 -0.97 14.66
N SER A 47 3.35 -2.09 15.01
CA SER A 47 4.81 -2.25 14.97
C SER A 47 5.16 -3.36 13.98
N THR A 48 5.61 -2.98 12.78
CA THR A 48 5.95 -3.91 11.72
C THR A 48 7.38 -4.42 11.87
N VAL A 49 7.57 -5.73 11.66
CA VAL A 49 8.88 -6.38 11.60
C VAL A 49 8.95 -7.18 10.31
N PHE A 50 9.93 -6.87 9.46
CA PHE A 50 10.27 -7.72 8.33
C PHE A 50 11.30 -8.74 8.77
N LYS A 51 10.98 -10.02 8.60
CA LYS A 51 11.84 -11.10 9.05
C LYS A 51 12.81 -11.52 7.95
N ASN A 52 14.03 -11.84 8.34
CA ASN A 52 15.02 -12.50 7.49
C ASN A 52 15.23 -11.81 6.12
N VAL A 53 15.38 -10.48 6.13
CA VAL A 53 15.39 -9.68 4.88
C VAL A 53 16.60 -9.98 3.99
N ASP A 54 17.70 -10.46 4.56
CA ASP A 54 18.97 -10.78 3.90
C ASP A 54 19.41 -12.25 4.10
N GLY A 55 18.49 -13.10 4.58
CA GLY A 55 18.81 -14.48 4.95
C GLY A 55 19.16 -14.68 6.43
N VAL A 56 19.40 -13.62 7.20
CA VAL A 56 19.82 -13.72 8.62
C VAL A 56 19.08 -12.74 9.54
N ASN A 57 18.96 -11.47 9.13
CA ASN A 57 18.56 -10.38 10.02
C ASN A 57 17.07 -10.01 9.89
N ASP A 58 16.48 -9.64 11.02
CA ASP A 58 15.15 -9.03 11.08
C ASP A 58 15.27 -7.50 11.12
N VAL A 59 14.34 -6.80 10.45
CA VAL A 59 14.24 -5.35 10.45
C VAL A 59 12.94 -4.92 11.10
N LYS A 60 13.05 -4.36 12.31
CA LYS A 60 11.92 -3.73 13.01
C LYS A 60 11.79 -2.27 12.59
N LEU A 61 10.58 -1.89 12.18
CA LEU A 61 10.25 -0.51 11.85
C LEU A 61 9.82 0.28 13.08
N GLN A 62 9.84 1.61 12.96
CA GLN A 62 9.20 2.50 13.92
C GLN A 62 7.71 2.19 14.01
N SER A 63 7.16 2.21 15.23
CA SER A 63 5.72 2.05 15.44
C SER A 63 4.94 3.20 14.80
N VAL A 64 3.85 2.87 14.12
CA VAL A 64 2.98 3.83 13.44
C VAL A 64 1.58 3.75 14.03
N LYS A 65 0.99 4.91 14.32
CA LYS A 65 -0.41 5.01 14.73
C LYS A 65 -1.29 5.05 13.48
N ILE A 66 -2.29 4.18 13.42
CA ILE A 66 -3.33 4.14 12.41
C ILE A 66 -4.57 4.82 13.00
N SER A 67 -4.87 6.02 12.52
CA SER A 67 -6.06 6.80 12.87
C SER A 67 -6.36 7.82 11.76
N THR A 68 -7.34 8.68 11.98
CA THR A 68 -7.79 9.72 11.05
C THR A 68 -7.17 11.10 11.30
N SER A 69 -6.28 11.22 12.30
CA SER A 69 -5.58 12.46 12.62
C SER A 69 -4.38 12.71 11.69
N VAL A 70 -3.98 13.97 11.57
CA VAL A 70 -2.77 14.36 10.83
C VAL A 70 -1.54 13.62 11.36
N GLY A 71 -0.68 13.15 10.44
CA GLY A 71 0.53 12.40 10.78
C GLY A 71 0.27 10.96 11.25
N THR A 72 -0.93 10.43 11.04
CA THR A 72 -1.29 9.03 11.31
C THR A 72 -1.91 8.37 10.08
N GLY A 73 -2.14 7.05 10.15
CA GLY A 73 -2.82 6.30 9.10
C GLY A 73 -1.87 5.42 8.27
N ILE A 74 -2.44 4.68 7.32
CA ILE A 74 -1.69 3.72 6.51
C ILE A 74 -0.74 4.39 5.50
N GLY A 75 -1.02 5.63 5.08
CA GLY A 75 -0.07 6.41 4.28
C GLY A 75 1.26 6.61 5.01
N VAL A 76 1.21 6.93 6.30
CA VAL A 76 2.40 7.07 7.15
C VAL A 76 3.11 5.73 7.33
N LEU A 77 2.37 4.63 7.44
CA LEU A 77 2.97 3.30 7.48
C LEU A 77 3.73 2.98 6.17
N ALA A 78 3.15 3.30 5.02
CA ALA A 78 3.80 3.13 3.73
C ALA A 78 5.08 3.99 3.62
N GLU A 79 5.04 5.23 4.11
CA GLU A 79 6.21 6.11 4.17
C GLU A 79 7.33 5.51 5.04
N VAL A 80 7.00 5.01 6.24
CA VAL A 80 7.97 4.38 7.14
C VAL A 80 8.58 3.12 6.52
N ILE A 81 7.80 2.31 5.79
CA ILE A 81 8.32 1.17 5.04
C ILE A 81 9.30 1.66 3.96
N ASN A 82 8.90 2.62 3.14
CA ASN A 82 9.71 3.14 2.04
C ASN A 82 11.00 3.81 2.51
N LYS A 83 10.99 4.47 3.66
CA LYS A 83 12.18 5.06 4.30
C LYS A 83 13.23 4.02 4.70
N ASN A 84 12.83 2.76 4.87
CA ASN A 84 13.71 1.63 5.19
C ASN A 84 13.83 0.64 4.00
N SER A 85 13.48 1.06 2.79
CA SER A 85 13.51 0.20 1.60
C SER A 85 14.93 -0.19 1.18
N ASP A 86 15.93 0.61 1.53
CA ASP A 86 17.36 0.32 1.35
C ASP A 86 17.81 -0.92 2.13
N LYS A 87 17.25 -1.12 3.34
CA LYS A 87 17.58 -2.25 4.22
C LYS A 87 16.70 -3.47 3.99
N THR A 88 15.46 -3.25 3.56
CA THR A 88 14.45 -4.31 3.48
C THR A 88 14.22 -4.82 2.07
N GLY A 89 14.57 -4.05 1.04
CA GLY A 89 14.20 -4.32 -0.34
C GLY A 89 12.70 -4.18 -0.63
N ILE A 90 11.91 -3.70 0.33
CA ILE A 90 10.44 -3.66 0.25
C ILE A 90 9.98 -2.22 0.02
N ARG A 91 9.02 -2.06 -0.88
CA ARG A 91 8.30 -0.80 -1.11
C ARG A 91 6.81 -1.00 -0.85
N ALA A 92 6.16 0.04 -0.35
CA ALA A 92 4.75 0.04 -0.02
C ALA A 92 4.03 1.23 -0.66
N VAL A 93 2.77 0.99 -1.01
CA VAL A 93 1.81 2.01 -1.44
C VAL A 93 0.56 1.83 -0.61
N ALA A 94 0.01 2.94 -0.12
CA ALA A 94 -1.27 2.96 0.57
C ALA A 94 -2.36 3.42 -0.41
N ASN A 95 -3.45 2.67 -0.48
CA ASN A 95 -4.67 3.09 -1.17
C ASN A 95 -5.78 3.18 -0.13
N VAL A 96 -6.33 4.39 0.08
CA VAL A 96 -7.35 4.66 1.10
C VAL A 96 -8.59 5.18 0.39
N ILE A 97 -9.41 4.25 -0.09
CA ILE A 97 -10.64 4.53 -0.80
C ILE A 97 -11.74 3.69 -0.17
N SER A 98 -12.89 4.31 0.08
CA SER A 98 -14.13 3.63 0.46
C SER A 98 -15.16 3.92 -0.61
N THR A 99 -15.75 2.87 -1.19
CA THR A 99 -16.82 2.99 -2.18
C THR A 99 -18.07 2.30 -1.68
N SER A 100 -19.23 2.79 -2.11
CA SER A 100 -20.52 2.10 -1.94
C SER A 100 -20.71 1.08 -3.05
N ASP A 101 -21.42 0.00 -2.78
CA ASP A 101 -21.87 -0.98 -3.79
C ASP A 101 -23.15 -0.52 -4.51
N GLU A 102 -23.84 0.47 -3.94
CA GLU A 102 -25.11 1.01 -4.43
C GLU A 102 -24.96 2.47 -4.87
N ALA A 103 -25.69 2.84 -5.92
CA ALA A 103 -25.78 4.22 -6.36
C ALA A 103 -26.43 5.12 -5.30
N VAL A 104 -26.08 6.41 -5.34
CA VAL A 104 -26.67 7.42 -4.45
C VAL A 104 -28.18 7.47 -4.65
N LYS A 105 -28.94 7.23 -3.58
CA LYS A 105 -30.41 7.31 -3.58
C LYS A 105 -30.86 8.69 -3.17
N SER A 106 -32.04 9.09 -3.63
CA SER A 106 -32.62 10.36 -3.19
C SER A 106 -33.02 10.31 -1.72
N GLY A 107 -32.83 11.40 -0.98
CA GLY A 107 -33.28 11.49 0.40
C GLY A 107 -32.52 12.51 1.25
N THR A 108 -32.59 12.33 2.56
CA THR A 108 -31.86 13.11 3.55
C THR A 108 -30.87 12.22 4.28
N MET A 109 -29.67 12.74 4.50
CA MET A 109 -28.67 12.12 5.37
C MET A 109 -28.42 13.02 6.58
N SER A 110 -28.66 12.50 7.79
CA SER A 110 -28.62 13.29 9.03
C SER A 110 -27.39 12.99 9.88
N LYS A 111 -26.95 13.99 10.66
CA LYS A 111 -25.87 13.91 11.66
C LYS A 111 -24.57 13.35 11.10
N ILE A 112 -24.20 13.82 9.92
CA ILE A 112 -23.00 13.38 9.23
C ILE A 112 -21.77 13.87 9.99
N ILE A 113 -20.87 12.93 10.27
CA ILE A 113 -19.57 13.19 10.89
C ILE A 113 -18.51 12.48 10.05
N ILE A 114 -17.52 13.24 9.56
CA ILE A 114 -16.38 12.70 8.80
C ILE A 114 -15.11 13.04 9.55
N ASN A 115 -14.32 12.02 9.93
CA ASN A 115 -13.08 12.19 10.69
C ASN A 115 -13.21 13.08 11.95
N GLY A 116 -14.38 13.08 12.59
CA GLY A 116 -14.69 13.89 13.77
C GLY A 116 -15.22 15.30 13.48
N ILE A 117 -15.31 15.70 12.21
CA ILE A 117 -15.91 16.97 11.78
C ILE A 117 -17.41 16.75 11.54
N THR A 118 -18.24 17.52 12.23
CA THR A 118 -19.70 17.47 12.08
C THR A 118 -20.14 18.34 10.90
N LEU A 119 -20.74 17.72 9.88
CA LEU A 119 -21.35 18.41 8.73
C LEU A 119 -22.84 18.71 8.98
N GLY A 120 -23.48 17.97 9.89
CA GLY A 120 -24.90 18.10 10.16
C GLY A 120 -25.75 17.30 9.18
N ASP A 121 -26.87 17.88 8.75
CA ASP A 121 -27.84 17.22 7.87
C ASP A 121 -27.71 17.73 6.43
N ILE A 122 -27.73 16.82 5.46
CA ILE A 122 -27.83 17.13 4.03
C ILE A 122 -29.20 16.68 3.56
N ASN A 123 -30.05 17.64 3.21
CA ASN A 123 -31.42 17.41 2.76
C ASN A 123 -31.53 17.41 1.24
N ASP A 124 -32.56 16.73 0.74
CA ASP A 124 -32.94 16.68 -0.68
C ASP A 124 -31.82 16.25 -1.63
N ILE A 125 -31.00 15.28 -1.21
CA ILE A 125 -30.05 14.60 -2.09
C ILE A 125 -30.86 13.96 -3.22
N LYS A 126 -30.43 14.15 -4.46
CA LYS A 126 -31.07 13.54 -5.63
C LYS A 126 -30.43 12.20 -5.96
N ALA A 127 -31.19 11.34 -6.64
CA ALA A 127 -30.64 10.09 -7.16
C ALA A 127 -29.40 10.38 -8.03
N GLY A 128 -28.35 9.58 -7.83
CA GLY A 128 -27.04 9.75 -8.46
C GLY A 128 -26.29 11.02 -8.06
N ASP A 129 -26.70 11.71 -6.98
CA ASP A 129 -26.20 13.05 -6.65
C ASP A 129 -26.22 14.00 -7.86
N SER A 130 -27.29 13.96 -8.65
CA SER A 130 -27.38 14.66 -9.94
C SER A 130 -27.29 16.19 -9.87
N ASP A 131 -27.49 16.80 -8.69
CA ASP A 131 -27.24 18.21 -8.43
C ASP A 131 -25.90 18.47 -7.70
N GLY A 132 -25.09 17.43 -7.49
CA GLY A 132 -23.77 17.44 -6.86
C GLY A 132 -23.79 17.82 -5.38
N ARG A 133 -24.97 17.78 -4.75
CA ARG A 133 -25.19 18.31 -3.40
C ARG A 133 -24.40 17.56 -2.35
N LEU A 134 -24.41 16.23 -2.41
CA LEU A 134 -23.71 15.38 -1.46
C LEU A 134 -22.19 15.55 -1.61
N VAL A 135 -21.67 15.46 -2.84
CA VAL A 135 -20.24 15.63 -3.14
C VAL A 135 -19.76 17.01 -2.72
N GLN A 136 -20.49 18.08 -3.06
CA GLN A 136 -20.13 19.44 -2.66
C GLN A 136 -20.11 19.61 -1.14
N ALA A 137 -21.09 19.04 -0.42
CA ALA A 137 -21.13 19.14 1.04
C ALA A 137 -19.95 18.42 1.70
N PHE A 138 -19.53 17.26 1.19
CA PHE A 138 -18.34 16.55 1.69
C PHE A 138 -17.06 17.32 1.36
N ASN A 139 -16.97 17.85 0.13
CA ASN A 139 -15.78 18.54 -0.34
C ASN A 139 -15.62 19.96 0.24
N ALA A 140 -16.69 20.57 0.74
CA ALA A 140 -16.64 21.87 1.43
C ALA A 140 -15.75 21.83 2.69
N VAL A 141 -15.50 20.65 3.26
CA VAL A 141 -14.67 20.45 4.46
C VAL A 141 -13.45 19.56 4.21
N THR A 142 -13.05 19.34 2.94
CA THR A 142 -11.88 18.49 2.60
C THR A 142 -10.60 18.95 3.29
N ASN A 143 -10.39 20.26 3.43
CA ASN A 143 -9.22 20.81 4.13
C ASN A 143 -9.18 20.47 5.64
N GLN A 144 -10.33 20.13 6.23
CA GLN A 144 -10.45 19.76 7.65
C GLN A 144 -10.50 18.25 7.84
N THR A 145 -11.20 17.54 6.96
CA THR A 145 -11.40 16.09 7.06
C THR A 145 -10.26 15.29 6.41
N GLY A 146 -9.57 15.86 5.42
CA GLY A 146 -8.64 15.15 4.56
C GLY A 146 -9.31 14.15 3.60
N VAL A 147 -10.64 14.26 3.42
CA VAL A 147 -11.43 13.37 2.55
C VAL A 147 -11.92 14.17 1.34
N GLU A 148 -11.72 13.60 0.16
CA GLU A 148 -12.32 14.07 -1.09
C GLU A 148 -13.35 13.03 -1.54
N ALA A 149 -14.53 13.51 -1.88
CA ALA A 149 -15.66 12.74 -2.37
C ALA A 149 -15.85 12.98 -3.86
N TYR A 150 -16.31 11.94 -4.56
CA TYR A 150 -16.74 12.00 -5.94
C TYR A 150 -17.80 10.93 -6.20
N THR A 151 -18.56 11.08 -7.27
CA THR A 151 -19.40 10.02 -7.84
C THR A 151 -18.70 9.45 -9.07
N ASP A 152 -18.77 8.13 -9.23
CA ASP A 152 -18.36 7.41 -10.44
C ASP A 152 -19.44 7.52 -11.53
#